data_AF-A0A2T1CXC4-F1
#
_entry.id   AF-A0A2T1CXC4-F1
#
_cell.length_a   1.000
_cell.length_b   1.000
_cell.length_c   1.000
_cell.angle_alpha   90.00
_cell.angle_beta   90.00
_cell.angle_gamma   90.00
#
_symmetry.space_group_name_H-M   'P 1'
#
loop_
_entity.id
_entity.type
_entity.pdbx_description
1 polymer ?
#
loop_
_entity_poly.entity_id
_entity_poly.type
_entity_poly.pdbx_seq_one_letter_code
_entity_poly.pdbx_strand_id
1 'polypeptide(L)'
;MTRRSGQVPFGEVERVLFRTYVNCQIAIAHPRELYEELDLTQEQLAIVAGCSLATMERWMSQNHEPRMLKEVYLRRLGEFRFLLRHYREIPAEAWNRLCPLPARDRAILFPEQP
;
A
#
# COMPACT_ATOMS: atom_id res chain seq x y z
N MET A 1 -7.42 -16.82 -34.66
CA MET A 1 -7.25 -16.59 -33.21
C MET A 1 -8.26 -17.46 -32.47
N THR A 2 -7.82 -18.60 -31.94
CA THR A 2 -8.65 -19.56 -31.21
C THR A 2 -8.90 -19.05 -29.79
N ARG A 3 -10.15 -18.72 -29.44
CA ARG A 3 -10.55 -18.46 -28.04
C ARG A 3 -10.22 -19.71 -27.22
N ARG A 4 -9.43 -19.56 -26.15
CA ARG A 4 -9.25 -20.64 -25.16
C ARG A 4 -10.59 -20.85 -24.46
N SER A 5 -11.14 -22.06 -24.60
CA SER A 5 -12.34 -22.54 -23.94
C SER A 5 -12.20 -22.34 -22.43
N GLY A 6 -13.02 -21.46 -21.85
CA GLY A 6 -12.98 -21.14 -20.40
C GLY A 6 -12.73 -19.67 -20.04
N GLN A 7 -12.41 -18.79 -21.01
CA GLN A 7 -12.35 -17.35 -20.74
C GLN A 7 -13.75 -16.73 -20.72
N VAL A 8 -14.22 -16.36 -19.53
CA VAL A 8 -15.38 -15.48 -19.36
C VAL A 8 -14.93 -14.05 -19.68
N PRO A 9 -15.53 -13.38 -20.68
CA PRO A 9 -15.21 -11.98 -20.97
C PRO A 9 -15.62 -11.11 -19.78
N PHE A 10 -14.83 -10.07 -19.48
CA PHE A 10 -15.20 -9.08 -18.45
C PHE A 10 -16.58 -8.50 -18.75
N GLY A 11 -17.47 -8.59 -17.77
CA GLY A 11 -18.72 -7.85 -17.74
C GLY A 11 -18.47 -6.37 -17.50
N GLU A 12 -19.55 -5.60 -17.34
CA GLU A 12 -19.46 -4.16 -17.19
C GLU A 12 -18.68 -3.78 -15.91
N VAL A 13 -18.98 -4.44 -14.79
CA VAL A 13 -18.33 -4.20 -13.49
C VAL A 13 -16.83 -4.49 -13.58
N GLU A 14 -16.42 -5.63 -14.13
CA GLU A 14 -14.99 -5.99 -14.22
C GLU A 14 -14.21 -5.02 -15.12
N ARG A 15 -14.82 -4.50 -16.19
CA ARG A 15 -14.18 -3.48 -17.05
C ARG A 15 -14.03 -2.15 -16.34
N VAL A 16 -15.03 -1.73 -15.58
CA VAL A 16 -14.94 -0.51 -14.76
C VAL A 16 -13.86 -0.69 -13.70
N LEU A 17 -13.87 -1.79 -12.96
CA LEU A 17 -12.86 -2.09 -11.95
C LEU A 17 -11.44 -2.15 -12.55
N PHE A 18 -11.28 -2.79 -13.71
CA PHE A 18 -10.00 -2.82 -14.42
C PHE A 18 -9.52 -1.41 -14.75
N ARG A 19 -10.38 -0.60 -15.40
CA ARG A 19 -10.04 0.77 -15.77
C ARG A 19 -9.71 1.61 -14.54
N THR A 20 -10.50 1.49 -13.48
CA THR A 20 -10.24 2.19 -12.22
C THR A 20 -8.90 1.75 -11.64
N TYR A 21 -8.64 0.44 -11.52
CA TYR A 21 -7.41 -0.07 -10.92
C TYR A 21 -6.17 0.35 -11.69
N VAL A 22 -6.16 0.24 -13.02
CA VAL A 22 -4.97 0.58 -13.83
C VAL A 22 -4.69 2.07 -13.90
N ASN A 23 -5.71 2.92 -13.75
CA ASN A 23 -5.56 4.38 -13.76
C ASN A 23 -5.52 5.00 -12.35
N CYS A 24 -5.74 4.20 -11.30
CA CYS A 24 -5.68 4.67 -9.94
C CYS A 24 -4.22 4.95 -9.58
N GLN A 25 -3.91 6.22 -9.32
CA GLN A 25 -2.69 6.58 -8.60
C GLN A 25 -2.91 6.30 -7.12
N ILE A 26 -2.74 5.04 -6.74
CA ILE A 26 -2.80 4.63 -5.32
C ILE A 26 -1.76 5.45 -4.58
N ALA A 27 -2.22 6.06 -3.47
CA ALA A 27 -1.49 6.99 -2.62
C ALA A 27 0.03 6.83 -2.75
N ILE A 28 0.67 7.82 -3.37
CA ILE A 28 2.12 7.96 -3.42
C ILE A 28 2.48 8.89 -2.28
N ALA A 29 3.41 8.48 -1.43
CA ALA A 29 3.93 9.34 -0.36
C ALA A 29 5.46 9.31 -0.37
N HIS A 30 6.08 10.48 -0.26
CA HIS A 30 7.52 10.56 -0.12
C HIS A 30 7.97 10.08 1.27
N PRO A 31 9.12 9.39 1.42
CA PRO A 31 9.62 8.99 2.74
C PRO A 31 9.75 10.15 3.72
N ARG A 32 10.13 11.35 3.25
CA ARG A 32 10.21 12.57 4.08
C ARG A 32 8.86 12.98 4.66
N GLU A 33 7.77 12.85 3.91
CA GLU A 33 6.44 13.16 4.45
C GLU A 33 6.10 12.26 5.63
N LEU A 34 6.37 10.95 5.52
CA LEU A 34 6.12 10.03 6.62
C LEU A 34 7.10 10.23 7.79
N TYR A 35 8.35 10.57 7.50
CA TYR A 35 9.34 10.92 8.52
C TYR A 35 8.85 12.10 9.38
N GLU A 36 8.38 13.17 8.73
CA GLU A 36 7.91 14.39 9.39
C GLU A 36 6.54 14.21 10.08
N GLU A 37 5.62 13.48 9.47
CA GLU A 37 4.26 13.31 10.02
C GLU A 37 4.17 12.28 11.14
N LEU A 38 4.97 11.22 11.09
CA LEU A 38 4.79 10.02 11.91
C LEU A 38 6.02 9.67 12.77
N ASP A 39 7.09 10.48 12.70
CA ASP A 39 8.35 10.29 13.44
C ASP A 39 8.99 8.90 13.21
N LEU A 40 8.85 8.38 11.98
CA LEU A 40 9.44 7.08 11.62
C LEU A 40 10.93 7.20 11.35
N THR A 41 11.72 6.22 11.79
CA THR A 41 13.13 6.16 11.44
C THR A 41 13.33 5.80 9.97
N GLN A 42 14.50 6.11 9.40
CA GLN A 42 14.85 5.70 8.03
C GLN A 42 14.84 4.16 7.86
N GLU A 43 15.15 3.41 8.92
CA GLU A 43 15.05 1.96 8.93
C GLU A 43 13.60 1.47 8.83
N GLN A 44 12.70 2.06 9.61
CA GLN A 44 11.26 1.73 9.53
C GLN A 44 10.70 2.07 8.15
N LEU A 45 11.07 3.22 7.59
CA LEU A 45 10.68 3.60 6.23
C LEU A 45 11.21 2.61 5.18
N ALA A 46 12.45 2.13 5.34
CA ALA A 46 13.03 1.13 4.44
C ALA A 46 12.26 -0.20 4.49
N ILE A 47 11.85 -0.63 5.69
CA ILE A 47 11.01 -1.82 5.88
C ILE A 47 9.66 -1.66 5.18
N VAL A 48 8.97 -0.54 5.38
CA VAL A 48 7.67 -0.26 4.74
C VAL A 48 7.80 -0.22 3.22
N ALA A 49 8.81 0.48 2.69
CA ALA A 49 9.08 0.52 1.26
C ALA A 49 9.51 -0.85 0.71
N GLY A 50 10.08 -1.72 1.55
CA GLY A 50 10.71 -2.99 1.16
C GLY A 50 11.97 -2.78 0.32
N CYS A 51 12.84 -1.85 0.76
CA CYS A 51 14.18 -1.62 0.23
C CYS A 51 15.24 -1.75 1.35
N SER A 52 16.53 -1.67 1.01
CA SER A 52 17.60 -1.67 2.02
C SER A 52 17.71 -0.31 2.73
N LEU A 53 18.21 -0.30 3.96
CA LEU A 53 18.50 0.93 4.70
C LEU A 53 19.41 1.87 3.89
N ALA A 54 20.51 1.36 3.33
CA ALA A 54 21.42 2.15 2.49
C ALA A 54 20.72 2.78 1.27
N THR A 55 19.69 2.10 0.72
CA THR A 55 18.87 2.65 -0.36
C THR A 55 18.01 3.81 0.15
N MET A 56 17.38 3.64 1.32
CA MET A 56 16.56 4.70 1.95
C MET A 56 17.41 5.91 2.35
N GLU A 57 18.58 5.72 2.96
CA GLU A 57 19.50 6.80 3.33
C GLU A 57 19.96 7.61 2.11
N ARG A 58 20.29 6.90 1.02
CA ARG A 58 20.62 7.55 -0.25
C ARG A 58 19.44 8.38 -0.78
N TRP A 59 18.21 7.92 -0.61
CA TRP A 59 17.04 8.68 -1.05
C TRP A 59 16.78 9.90 -0.17
N MET A 60 16.87 9.73 1.15
CA MET A 60 16.67 10.82 2.10
C MET A 60 17.71 11.93 1.97
N SER A 61 18.95 11.58 1.58
CA SER A 61 20.04 12.55 1.36
C SER A 61 19.94 13.32 0.03
N GLN A 62 19.15 12.85 -0.94
CA GLN A 62 18.96 13.56 -2.20
C GLN A 62 17.85 14.60 -2.06
N ASN A 63 18.17 15.88 -2.32
CA ASN A 63 17.19 16.99 -2.35
C ASN A 63 16.35 17.06 -3.63
N HIS A 64 16.37 16.02 -4.47
CA HIS A 64 15.67 16.03 -5.74
C HIS A 64 14.37 15.22 -5.65
N GLU A 65 13.32 15.70 -6.33
CA GLU A 65 12.07 14.99 -6.52
C GLU A 65 12.25 13.58 -7.11
N PRO A 66 11.30 12.67 -6.86
CA PRO A 66 11.41 11.21 -6.96
C PRO A 66 11.65 10.59 -8.34
N ARG A 67 12.15 11.29 -9.35
CA ARG A 67 12.35 10.68 -10.69
C ARG A 67 13.22 9.41 -10.67
N MET A 68 14.04 9.21 -9.62
CA MET A 68 14.79 7.96 -9.39
C MET A 68 14.09 6.93 -8.51
N LEU A 69 13.03 7.29 -7.76
CA LEU A 69 12.31 6.35 -6.91
C LEU A 69 11.38 5.52 -7.79
N LYS A 70 11.52 4.19 -7.75
CA LYS A 70 10.55 3.33 -8.41
C LYS A 70 9.18 3.57 -7.78
N GLU A 71 8.17 3.84 -8.62
CA GLU A 71 6.79 4.10 -8.18
C GLU A 71 6.25 3.05 -7.20
N VAL A 72 6.70 1.79 -7.32
CA VAL A 72 6.34 0.70 -6.40
C VAL A 72 6.72 0.99 -4.94
N TYR A 73 7.84 1.68 -4.68
CA TYR A 73 8.27 2.01 -3.32
C TYR A 73 7.42 3.12 -2.71
N LEU A 74 7.17 4.16 -3.51
CA LEU A 74 6.34 5.30 -3.12
C LEU A 74 4.89 4.87 -2.88
N ARG A 75 4.39 3.96 -3.70
CA ARG A 75 3.08 3.34 -3.52
C ARG A 75 2.98 2.59 -2.20
N ARG A 76 3.98 1.78 -1.83
CA ARG A 76 3.98 1.07 -0.53
C ARG A 76 3.95 2.02 0.66
N LEU A 77 4.70 3.12 0.59
CA LEU A 77 4.70 4.15 1.64
C LEU A 77 3.33 4.83 1.75
N GLY A 78 2.70 5.18 0.63
CA GLY A 78 1.38 5.80 0.69
C GLY A 78 0.26 4.81 1.01
N GLU A 79 0.34 3.55 0.61
CA GLU A 79 -0.54 2.47 1.08
C GLU A 79 -0.46 2.33 2.61
N PHE A 80 0.75 2.35 3.18
CA PHE A 80 0.95 2.31 4.63
C PHE A 80 0.40 3.57 5.33
N ARG A 81 0.65 4.76 4.78
CA ARG A 81 0.10 6.03 5.29
C ARG A 81 -1.43 6.02 5.26
N PHE A 82 -2.04 5.51 4.19
CA PHE A 82 -3.49 5.33 4.09
C PHE A 82 -3.99 4.38 5.17
N LEU A 83 -3.30 3.25 5.35
CA LEU A 83 -3.68 2.26 6.35
C LEU A 83 -3.66 2.83 7.77
N LEU A 84 -2.60 3.55 8.16
CA LEU A 84 -2.50 4.17 9.48
C LEU A 84 -3.67 5.12 9.78
N ARG A 85 -4.18 5.81 8.76
CA ARG A 85 -5.26 6.79 8.91
C ARG A 85 -6.65 6.16 8.87
N HIS A 86 -6.83 5.12 8.06
CA HIS A 86 -8.15 4.60 7.71
C HIS A 86 -8.40 3.15 8.13
N TYR A 87 -7.48 2.50 8.86
CA TYR A 87 -7.65 1.07 9.19
C TYR A 87 -8.97 0.76 9.91
N ARG A 88 -9.52 1.69 10.70
CA ARG A 88 -10.80 1.54 11.40
C ARG A 88 -12.03 1.68 10.49
N GLU A 89 -11.88 2.31 9.34
CA GLU A 89 -12.94 2.49 8.35
C GLU A 89 -13.08 1.25 7.44
N ILE A 90 -12.04 0.42 7.37
CA ILE A 90 -12.05 -0.82 6.60
C ILE A 90 -12.80 -1.89 7.41
N PRO A 91 -13.89 -2.46 6.87
CA PRO A 91 -14.64 -3.52 7.56
C PRO A 91 -13.75 -4.73 7.86
N ALA A 92 -13.86 -5.33 9.05
CA ALA A 92 -13.02 -6.45 9.42
C ALA A 92 -13.19 -7.66 8.50
N GLU A 93 -14.37 -7.88 7.92
CA GLU A 93 -14.59 -8.95 6.95
C GLU A 93 -13.84 -8.71 5.64
N ALA A 94 -13.63 -7.46 5.26
CA ALA A 94 -12.78 -7.11 4.12
C ALA A 94 -11.31 -7.37 4.47
N TRP A 95 -10.88 -6.91 5.66
CA TRP A 95 -9.55 -7.18 6.20
C TRP A 95 -9.22 -8.66 6.25
N ASN A 96 -10.09 -9.48 6.84
CA ASN A 96 -9.89 -10.93 6.97
C ASN A 96 -9.79 -11.65 5.62
N ARG A 97 -10.45 -11.12 4.58
CA ARG A 97 -10.36 -11.68 3.22
C ARG A 97 -9.10 -11.25 2.47
N LEU A 98 -8.57 -10.06 2.77
CA LEU A 98 -7.37 -9.52 2.13
C LEU A 98 -6.09 -9.99 2.85
N CYS A 99 -6.09 -9.97 4.17
CA CYS A 99 -4.96 -10.28 5.03
C CYS A 99 -5.49 -10.80 6.39
N PRO A 100 -5.62 -12.14 6.56
CA PRO A 100 -6.03 -12.73 7.82
C PRO A 100 -5.04 -12.34 8.93
N LEU A 101 -5.50 -11.50 9.87
CA LEU A 101 -4.67 -11.01 10.95
C LEU A 101 -4.45 -12.09 12.02
N PRO A 102 -3.24 -12.22 12.59
CA PRO A 102 -3.02 -12.99 13.80
C PRO A 102 -3.95 -12.52 14.92
N ALA A 103 -4.37 -13.44 15.79
CA ALA A 103 -5.33 -13.14 16.87
C ALA A 103 -4.88 -11.97 17.76
N ARG A 104 -3.58 -11.89 18.06
CA ARG A 104 -2.99 -10.79 18.82
C ARG A 104 -3.20 -9.43 18.14
N ASP A 105 -2.89 -9.34 16.85
CA ASP A 105 -2.94 -8.09 16.11
C ASP A 105 -4.39 -7.67 15.85
N ARG A 106 -5.28 -8.65 15.62
CA ARG A 106 -6.73 -8.41 15.54
C ARG A 106 -7.27 -7.79 16.81
N ALA A 107 -6.90 -8.31 17.98
CA ALA A 107 -7.35 -7.77 19.26
C ALA A 107 -6.90 -6.32 19.50
N ILE A 108 -5.76 -5.92 18.92
CA ILE A 108 -5.25 -4.55 19.00
C ILE A 108 -6.00 -3.63 18.01
N LEU A 109 -6.22 -4.08 16.78
CA LEU A 109 -6.80 -3.25 15.72
C LEU A 109 -8.34 -3.17 15.77
N PHE A 110 -9.00 -4.23 16.24
CA PHE A 110 -10.46 -4.37 16.28
C PHE A 110 -10.92 -4.94 17.63
N PRO A 111 -10.70 -4.24 18.77
CA PRO A 111 -11.01 -4.77 20.09
C PRO A 111 -12.51 -5.06 20.32
N GLU A 112 -13.39 -4.37 19.60
CA GLU A 112 -14.85 -4.50 19.71
C GLU A 112 -15.43 -5.64 18.85
N GLN A 113 -14.59 -6.37 18.10
CA GLN A 113 -15.04 -7.41 17.18
C GLN A 113 -14.34 -8.74 17.49
N PRO A 114 -15.08 -9.76 17.95
CA PRO A 114 -14.51 -11.05 18.35
C PRO A 114 -13.79 -11.78 17.21
#